data_AF-A0A349G1A7-F1
#
_entry.id   AF-A0A349G1A7-F1
#
_cell.length_a   1.000
_cell.length_b   1.000
_cell.length_c   1.000
_cell.angle_alpha   90.00
_cell.angle_beta   90.00
_cell.angle_gamma   90.00
#
_symmetry.space_group_name_H-M   'P 1'
#
loop_
_entity.id
_entity.type
_entity.pdbx_description
1 polymer ?
#
loop_
_entity_poly.entity_id
_entity_poly.type
_entity_poly.pdbx_seq_one_letter_code
_entity_poly.pdbx_strand_id
1 'polypeptide(L)'
;MERENIYKGSTFNMKCQYCGAVLNLTDEVCPHCGRKNRAGEAYKKDYDKYQSKVNTAEKSISAQQLYTVKVLVRGVAIAVLLAMFIGLVVYMLTHDWYFIKQKNAVSEYDTVTATLDRYWENEDYYDFFNYSDSINISGWSDGPYLDYHPQIEAAQIYIFVNNYISEYLAADNIFYKNKALTDICGLLDEFYDLDNLHYIYGKLAVGDTSDEKVEQIYKNMDAILKTYFYVSDEQVQAIRTADSTQIQLIIEESVKNKYE
;
A
#
# COMPACT_ATOMS: atom_id res chain seq x y z
N MET A 1 40.59 -2.61 27.32
CA MET A 1 41.31 -3.73 27.96
C MET A 1 42.79 -3.54 27.66
N GLU A 2 43.53 -2.97 28.61
CA GLU A 2 45.00 -3.01 28.59
C GLU A 2 45.41 -4.48 28.55
N ARG A 3 46.01 -4.95 27.45
CA ARG A 3 46.65 -6.25 27.48
C ARG A 3 47.89 -6.10 28.33
N GLU A 4 47.83 -6.60 29.57
CA GLU A 4 49.00 -6.82 30.41
C GLU A 4 50.09 -7.46 29.57
N ASN A 5 51.28 -6.87 29.67
CA ASN A 5 52.49 -7.30 29.01
C ASN A 5 52.77 -8.75 29.43
N ILE A 6 52.38 -9.73 28.62
CA ILE A 6 52.46 -11.18 28.92
C ILE A 6 53.94 -11.61 29.17
N TYR A 7 54.89 -10.74 28.89
CA TYR A 7 56.34 -10.93 29.09
C TYR A 7 56.94 -10.14 30.27
N LYS A 8 56.15 -9.37 31.04
CA LYS A 8 56.67 -8.70 32.25
C LYS A 8 57.04 -9.68 33.39
N GLY A 9 56.91 -10.99 33.19
CA GLY A 9 57.19 -11.99 34.22
C GLY A 9 57.83 -13.31 33.77
N SER A 10 58.19 -13.50 32.49
CA SER A 10 58.86 -14.74 32.06
C SER A 10 60.37 -14.63 32.31
N THR A 11 60.84 -15.19 33.42
CA THR A 11 62.26 -15.24 33.83
C THR A 11 63.05 -16.23 32.97
N PHE A 12 63.27 -15.90 31.70
CA PHE A 12 64.26 -16.60 30.88
C PHE A 12 65.65 -16.22 31.36
N ASN A 13 66.12 -16.99 32.33
CA ASN A 13 67.44 -16.89 32.90
C ASN A 13 68.47 -17.48 31.94
N MET A 14 69.52 -16.71 31.66
CA MET A 14 70.68 -17.13 30.87
C MET A 14 71.95 -16.96 31.70
N LYS A 15 73.06 -17.58 31.27
CA LYS A 15 74.36 -17.40 31.93
C LYS A 15 75.17 -16.31 31.22
N CYS A 16 75.88 -15.50 32.00
CA CYS A 16 76.79 -14.49 31.48
C CYS A 16 77.95 -15.18 30.77
N GLN A 17 78.20 -14.79 29.52
CA GLN A 17 79.30 -15.34 28.72
C GLN A 17 80.69 -15.02 29.30
N TYR A 18 80.80 -14.04 30.22
CA TYR A 18 82.07 -13.59 30.77
C TYR A 18 82.34 -14.08 32.19
N CYS A 19 81.33 -14.10 33.08
CA CYS A 19 81.51 -14.53 34.48
C CYS A 19 80.68 -15.77 34.88
N GLY A 20 79.87 -16.31 33.96
CA GLY A 20 79.04 -17.50 34.21
C GLY A 20 77.83 -17.29 35.13
N ALA A 21 77.72 -16.12 35.78
CA ALA A 21 76.60 -15.80 36.65
C ALA A 21 75.27 -15.74 35.88
N VAL A 22 74.17 -16.09 36.54
CA VAL A 22 72.84 -16.07 35.93
C VAL A 22 72.33 -14.63 35.85
N LEU A 23 71.74 -14.27 34.71
CA LEU A 23 71.10 -12.97 34.47
C LEU A 23 69.84 -13.17 33.61
N ASN A 24 68.92 -12.20 33.64
CA ASN A 24 67.75 -12.24 32.78
C ASN A 24 68.11 -11.85 31.34
N LEU A 25 67.39 -12.43 30.39
CA LEU A 25 67.53 -12.06 28.97
C LEU A 25 67.22 -10.57 28.72
N THR A 26 66.38 -9.94 29.53
CA THR A 26 66.04 -8.51 29.40
C THR A 26 67.03 -7.56 30.09
N ASP A 27 67.97 -8.08 30.89
CA ASP A 27 68.96 -7.24 31.57
C ASP A 27 69.95 -6.67 30.55
N GLU A 28 70.19 -5.35 30.57
CA GLU A 28 71.10 -4.68 29.61
C GLU A 28 72.58 -5.00 29.87
N VAL A 29 72.93 -5.21 31.15
CA VAL A 29 74.26 -5.57 31.61
C VAL A 29 74.18 -6.67 32.64
N CYS A 30 75.23 -7.50 32.74
CA CYS A 30 75.30 -8.50 33.79
C CYS A 30 75.45 -7.80 35.15
N PRO A 31 74.53 -8.03 36.11
CA PRO A 31 74.57 -7.34 37.40
C PRO A 31 75.79 -7.74 38.25
N HIS A 32 76.42 -8.87 37.93
CA HIS A 32 77.56 -9.39 38.69
C HIS A 32 78.92 -8.91 38.19
N CYS A 33 79.10 -8.73 36.87
CA CYS A 33 80.39 -8.31 36.31
C CYS A 33 80.34 -7.00 35.52
N GLY A 34 79.17 -6.37 35.42
CA GLY A 34 78.95 -5.09 34.72
C GLY A 34 79.08 -5.15 33.20
N ARG A 35 79.43 -6.31 32.61
CA ARG A 35 79.60 -6.44 31.16
C ARG A 35 78.27 -6.53 30.45
N LYS A 36 78.19 -5.93 29.25
CA LYS A 36 76.98 -5.91 28.40
C LYS A 36 76.44 -7.31 28.12
N ASN A 37 75.13 -7.47 28.24
CA ASN A 37 74.43 -8.69 27.88
C ASN A 37 74.12 -8.71 26.38
N ARG A 38 75.05 -9.26 25.58
CA ARG A 38 74.90 -9.29 24.11
C ARG A 38 73.67 -10.07 23.64
N ALA A 39 73.29 -11.14 24.34
CA ALA A 39 72.12 -11.93 23.97
C ALA A 39 70.82 -11.17 24.26
N GLY A 40 70.77 -10.41 25.36
CA GLY A 40 69.65 -9.53 25.68
C GLY A 40 69.49 -8.38 24.70
N GLU A 41 70.60 -7.79 24.26
CA GLU A 41 70.60 -6.76 23.20
C GLU A 41 70.05 -7.29 21.88
N ALA A 42 70.48 -8.49 21.46
CA ALA A 42 69.96 -9.15 20.26
C ALA A 42 68.46 -9.48 20.39
N TYR A 43 68.04 -10.01 21.55
CA TYR A 43 66.64 -10.30 21.84
C TYR A 43 65.76 -9.05 21.82
N LYS A 44 66.21 -7.94 22.45
CA LYS A 44 65.50 -6.66 22.44
C LYS A 44 65.32 -6.14 21.01
N LYS A 45 66.36 -6.22 20.18
CA LYS A 45 66.30 -5.82 18.77
C LYS A 45 65.29 -6.64 17.97
N ASP A 46 65.27 -7.96 18.16
CA ASP A 46 64.31 -8.82 17.49
C ASP A 46 62.89 -8.59 18.01
N TYR A 47 62.71 -8.42 19.31
CA TYR A 47 61.43 -8.08 19.94
C TYR A 47 60.86 -6.76 19.39
N ASP A 48 61.66 -5.70 19.33
CA ASP A 48 61.26 -4.39 18.79
C ASP A 48 60.90 -4.49 17.29
N LYS A 49 61.64 -5.31 16.54
CA LYS A 49 61.35 -5.59 15.13
C LYS A 49 60.04 -6.35 14.93
N TYR A 50 59.72 -7.33 15.79
CA TYR A 50 58.44 -8.04 15.72
C TYR A 50 57.28 -7.17 16.18
N GLN A 51 57.44 -6.40 17.27
CA GLN A 51 56.42 -5.49 17.77
C GLN A 51 56.09 -4.38 16.77
N SER A 52 57.09 -3.79 16.12
CA SER A 52 56.84 -2.78 15.08
C SER A 52 56.05 -3.35 13.89
N LYS A 53 56.32 -4.59 13.48
CA LYS A 53 55.55 -5.27 12.43
C LYS A 53 54.12 -5.56 12.85
N VAL A 54 53.91 -6.04 14.07
CA VAL A 54 52.56 -6.31 14.63
C VAL A 54 51.76 -5.02 14.74
N ASN A 55 52.33 -3.97 15.34
CA ASN A 55 51.65 -2.68 15.47
C ASN A 55 51.33 -2.03 14.11
N THR A 56 52.20 -2.21 13.11
CA THR A 56 51.95 -1.73 11.75
C THR A 56 50.82 -2.52 11.08
N ALA A 57 50.81 -3.85 11.24
CA ALA A 57 49.75 -4.71 10.74
C ALA A 57 48.40 -4.38 11.39
N GLU A 58 48.34 -4.24 12.72
CA GLU A 58 47.11 -3.88 13.46
C GLU A 58 46.55 -2.51 13.03
N LYS A 59 47.41 -1.51 12.84
CA LYS A 59 47.01 -0.20 12.29
C LYS A 59 46.46 -0.30 10.87
N SER A 60 47.06 -1.13 10.01
CA SER A 60 46.57 -1.31 8.64
C SER A 60 45.22 -2.06 8.59
N ILE A 61 45.04 -3.09 9.42
CA ILE A 61 43.80 -3.87 9.51
C ILE A 61 42.66 -3.01 10.05
N SER A 62 42.89 -2.25 11.11
CA SER A 62 41.89 -1.33 11.68
C SER A 62 41.50 -0.21 10.72
N ALA A 63 42.46 0.38 10.00
CA ALA A 63 42.18 1.40 8.99
C ALA A 63 41.38 0.85 7.79
N GLN A 64 41.71 -0.36 7.34
CA GLN A 64 41.02 -1.02 6.24
C GLN A 64 39.60 -1.43 6.62
N GLN A 65 39.39 -1.92 7.85
CA GLN A 65 38.04 -2.20 8.38
C GLN A 65 37.19 -0.94 8.47
N LEU A 66 37.73 0.16 8.98
CA LEU A 66 37.03 1.45 9.04
C LEU A 66 36.69 2.01 7.65
N TYR A 67 37.58 1.86 6.68
CA TYR A 67 37.33 2.28 5.30
C TYR A 67 36.21 1.44 4.65
N THR A 68 36.29 0.11 4.75
CA THR A 68 35.27 -0.82 4.24
C THR A 68 33.90 -0.56 4.87
N VAL A 69 33.84 -0.33 6.19
CA VAL A 69 32.59 0.01 6.88
C VAL A 69 32.05 1.36 6.40
N LYS A 70 32.89 2.39 6.24
CA LYS A 70 32.45 3.69 5.71
C LYS A 70 31.90 3.60 4.28
N VAL A 71 32.52 2.81 3.42
CA VAL A 71 32.06 2.59 2.04
C VAL A 71 30.74 1.83 2.03
N LEU A 72 30.61 0.76 2.82
CA LEU A 72 29.36 -0.01 2.95
C LEU A 72 28.21 0.86 3.48
N VAL A 73 28.44 1.64 4.54
CA VAL A 73 27.40 2.54 5.10
C VAL A 73 26.97 3.59 4.08
N ARG A 74 27.91 4.17 3.31
CA ARG A 74 27.57 5.10 2.23
C ARG A 74 26.78 4.41 1.10
N GLY A 75 27.14 3.18 0.74
CA GLY A 75 26.42 2.39 -0.26
C GLY A 75 24.98 2.08 0.16
N VAL A 76 24.78 1.67 1.42
CA VAL A 76 23.44 1.44 1.98
C VAL A 76 22.63 2.74 2.04
N ALA A 77 23.23 3.84 2.49
CA ALA A 77 22.55 5.13 2.54
C ALA A 77 22.09 5.59 1.15
N ILE A 78 22.93 5.45 0.12
CA ILE A 78 22.57 5.76 -1.27
C ILE A 78 21.44 4.85 -1.77
N ALA A 79 21.50 3.55 -1.48
CA ALA A 79 20.45 2.60 -1.87
C ALA A 79 19.09 2.94 -1.23
N VAL A 80 19.08 3.30 0.06
CA VAL A 80 17.85 3.72 0.76
C VAL A 80 17.30 5.01 0.18
N LEU A 81 18.16 6.00 -0.08
CA LEU A 81 17.74 7.27 -0.69
C LEU A 81 17.19 7.07 -2.11
N LEU A 82 17.80 6.18 -2.90
CA LEU A 82 17.30 5.82 -4.23
C LEU A 82 15.93 5.13 -4.15
N ALA A 83 15.74 4.20 -3.20
CA ALA A 83 14.45 3.55 -3.01
C ALA A 83 13.35 4.56 -2.60
N MET A 84 13.66 5.48 -1.70
CA MET A 84 12.73 6.56 -1.32
C MET A 84 12.42 7.49 -2.50
N PHE A 85 13.43 7.84 -3.31
CA PHE A 85 13.23 8.68 -4.50
C PHE A 85 12.36 7.98 -5.54
N ILE A 86 12.61 6.70 -5.81
CA ILE A 86 11.77 5.90 -6.72
C ILE A 86 10.33 5.83 -6.19
N GLY A 87 10.15 5.58 -4.89
CA GLY A 87 8.83 5.57 -4.26
C GLY A 87 8.10 6.91 -4.42
N LEU A 88 8.81 8.02 -4.25
CA LEU A 88 8.26 9.37 -4.42
C LEU A 88 7.91 9.69 -5.88
N VAL A 89 8.75 9.29 -6.84
CA VAL A 89 8.46 9.43 -8.27
C VAL A 89 7.24 8.61 -8.67
N VAL A 90 7.15 7.35 -8.23
CA VAL A 90 5.97 6.51 -8.48
C VAL A 90 4.72 7.14 -7.88
N TYR A 91 4.79 7.60 -6.63
CA TYR A 91 3.69 8.29 -5.97
C TYR A 91 3.23 9.52 -6.75
N MET A 92 4.14 10.41 -7.16
CA MET A 92 3.80 11.59 -7.96
C MET A 92 3.16 11.20 -9.30
N LEU A 93 3.74 10.23 -10.01
CA LEU A 93 3.17 9.74 -11.28
C LEU A 93 1.74 9.19 -11.10
N THR A 94 1.45 8.50 -9.99
CA THR A 94 0.11 7.94 -9.74
C THR A 94 -0.88 8.96 -9.18
N HIS A 95 -0.43 9.89 -8.33
CA HIS A 95 -1.29 10.89 -7.71
C HIS A 95 -1.67 12.00 -8.70
N ASP A 96 -0.70 12.46 -9.50
CA ASP A 96 -0.96 13.46 -10.53
C ASP A 96 -1.84 12.89 -11.64
N TRP A 97 -1.73 11.60 -11.96
CA TRP A 97 -2.55 10.95 -12.99
C TRP A 97 -4.05 11.06 -12.71
N TYR A 98 -4.45 10.97 -11.44
CA TYR A 98 -5.85 11.09 -11.05
C TYR A 98 -6.41 12.47 -11.43
N PHE A 99 -5.71 13.53 -11.05
CA PHE A 99 -6.10 14.91 -11.34
C PHE A 99 -5.85 15.33 -12.79
N ILE A 100 -4.89 14.72 -13.49
CA ILE A 100 -4.66 14.96 -14.93
C ILE A 100 -5.88 14.52 -15.73
N LYS A 101 -6.47 13.35 -15.43
CA LYS A 101 -7.69 12.87 -16.09
C LYS A 101 -8.86 13.83 -15.90
N GLN A 102 -9.08 14.29 -14.66
CA GLN A 102 -10.11 15.29 -14.36
C GLN A 102 -9.86 16.60 -15.11
N LYS A 103 -8.61 17.10 -15.13
CA LYS A 103 -8.25 18.31 -15.88
C LYS A 103 -8.49 18.17 -17.38
N ASN A 104 -8.16 17.02 -17.96
CA ASN A 104 -8.42 16.73 -19.37
C ASN A 104 -9.92 16.69 -19.64
N ALA A 105 -10.71 16.05 -18.78
CA ALA A 105 -12.16 16.05 -18.88
C ALA A 105 -12.72 17.48 -18.88
N VAL A 106 -12.30 18.32 -17.93
CA VAL A 106 -12.69 19.74 -17.88
C VAL A 106 -12.31 20.48 -19.16
N SER A 107 -11.13 20.23 -19.72
CA SER A 107 -10.70 20.89 -20.96
C SER A 107 -11.52 20.48 -22.18
N GLU A 108 -12.18 19.33 -22.14
CA GLU A 108 -13.05 18.79 -23.19
C GLU A 108 -14.50 18.69 -22.71
N TYR A 109 -14.93 19.61 -21.83
CA TYR A 109 -16.20 19.53 -21.11
C TYR A 109 -17.39 19.17 -22.00
N ASP A 110 -17.59 19.91 -23.09
CA ASP A 110 -18.71 19.70 -24.02
C ASP A 110 -18.72 18.30 -24.66
N THR A 111 -17.53 17.76 -24.97
CA THR A 111 -17.40 16.40 -25.54
C THR A 111 -17.72 15.34 -24.49
N VAL A 112 -17.26 15.56 -23.25
CA VAL A 112 -17.49 14.64 -22.13
C VAL A 112 -18.97 14.61 -21.77
N THR A 113 -19.62 15.75 -21.61
CA THR A 113 -21.06 15.83 -21.30
C THR A 113 -21.92 15.24 -22.40
N ALA A 114 -21.63 15.54 -23.67
CA ALA A 114 -22.32 14.91 -24.80
C ALA A 114 -22.15 13.39 -24.82
N THR A 115 -20.99 12.88 -24.40
CA THR A 115 -20.75 11.43 -24.29
C THR A 115 -21.54 10.80 -23.14
N LEU A 116 -21.55 11.45 -21.97
CA LEU A 116 -22.33 11.04 -20.80
C LEU A 116 -23.83 11.03 -21.11
N ASP A 117 -24.35 12.11 -21.69
CA ASP A 117 -25.77 12.22 -22.04
C ASP A 117 -26.16 11.18 -23.09
N ARG A 118 -25.31 10.91 -24.08
CA ARG A 118 -25.57 9.85 -25.07
C ARG A 118 -25.66 8.47 -24.43
N TYR A 119 -24.78 8.13 -23.49
CA TYR A 119 -24.90 6.83 -22.80
C TYR A 119 -26.20 6.77 -21.99
N TRP A 120 -26.55 7.86 -21.30
CA TRP A 120 -27.78 7.94 -20.52
C TRP A 120 -29.05 7.81 -21.37
N GLU A 121 -29.14 8.55 -22.48
CA GLU A 121 -30.27 8.54 -23.41
C GLU A 121 -30.46 7.18 -24.10
N ASN A 122 -29.38 6.42 -24.28
CA ASN A 122 -29.42 5.06 -24.81
C ASN A 122 -29.67 3.99 -23.73
N GLU A 123 -29.89 4.40 -22.48
CA GLU A 123 -30.03 3.51 -21.31
C GLU A 123 -28.80 2.60 -21.09
N ASP A 124 -27.63 3.03 -21.58
CA ASP A 124 -26.36 2.32 -21.46
C ASP A 124 -25.64 2.71 -20.16
N TYR A 125 -26.24 2.30 -19.05
CA TYR A 125 -25.76 2.68 -17.71
C TYR A 125 -24.39 2.08 -17.37
N TYR A 126 -24.06 0.93 -17.97
CA TYR A 126 -22.74 0.29 -17.80
C TYR A 126 -21.64 1.15 -18.42
N ASP A 127 -21.78 1.55 -19.69
CA ASP A 127 -20.77 2.40 -20.33
C ASP A 127 -20.80 3.83 -19.77
N PHE A 128 -21.96 4.34 -19.33
CA PHE A 128 -22.05 5.61 -18.60
C PHE A 128 -21.19 5.61 -17.33
N PHE A 129 -21.36 4.61 -16.45
CA PHE A 129 -20.60 4.50 -15.21
C PHE A 129 -19.12 4.24 -15.48
N ASN A 130 -18.81 3.28 -16.36
CA ASN A 130 -17.42 2.93 -16.70
C ASN A 130 -16.67 4.12 -17.30
N TYR A 131 -17.33 4.90 -18.16
CA TYR A 131 -16.73 6.11 -18.71
C TYR A 131 -16.47 7.14 -17.62
N SER A 132 -17.46 7.43 -16.76
CA SER A 132 -17.34 8.35 -15.62
C SER A 132 -16.19 7.98 -14.67
N ASP A 133 -16.05 6.69 -14.35
CA ASP A 133 -14.95 6.17 -13.54
C ASP A 133 -13.61 6.28 -14.27
N SER A 134 -13.58 5.97 -15.58
CA SER A 134 -12.34 6.02 -16.37
C SER A 134 -11.72 7.42 -16.47
N ILE A 135 -12.54 8.46 -16.40
CA ILE A 135 -12.10 9.87 -16.37
C ILE A 135 -12.04 10.44 -14.95
N ASN A 136 -12.22 9.60 -13.92
CA ASN A 136 -12.16 9.91 -12.50
C ASN A 136 -13.15 10.99 -12.04
N ILE A 137 -14.36 11.03 -12.60
CA ILE A 137 -15.40 11.96 -12.15
C ILE A 137 -16.40 11.31 -11.17
N SER A 138 -16.39 9.98 -11.04
CA SER A 138 -17.33 9.22 -10.20
C SER A 138 -17.31 9.62 -8.72
N GLY A 139 -16.12 9.86 -8.16
CA GLY A 139 -15.95 10.34 -6.79
C GLY A 139 -15.70 11.84 -6.66
N TRP A 140 -15.96 12.64 -7.71
CA TRP A 140 -15.46 14.02 -7.76
C TRP A 140 -16.44 15.05 -7.17
N SER A 141 -16.33 15.30 -5.87
CA SER A 141 -17.23 16.19 -5.11
C SER A 141 -17.05 17.71 -5.31
N ASP A 142 -16.14 18.17 -6.19
CA ASP A 142 -15.78 19.59 -6.35
C ASP A 142 -15.62 20.00 -7.84
N GLY A 143 -16.03 19.15 -8.77
CA GLY A 143 -15.84 19.37 -10.22
C GLY A 143 -17.07 19.93 -10.92
N PRO A 144 -16.94 20.36 -12.20
CA PRO A 144 -18.07 20.84 -13.00
C PRO A 144 -19.03 19.72 -13.44
N TYR A 145 -18.76 18.47 -13.05
CA TYR A 145 -19.61 17.31 -13.29
C TYR A 145 -20.45 16.92 -12.08
N LEU A 146 -20.46 17.74 -11.01
CA LEU A 146 -21.21 17.44 -9.80
C LEU A 146 -22.69 17.16 -10.08
N ASP A 147 -23.27 17.83 -11.08
CA ASP A 147 -24.65 17.66 -11.54
C ASP A 147 -24.94 16.28 -12.14
N TYR A 148 -23.91 15.49 -12.48
CA TYR A 148 -24.04 14.10 -12.92
C TYR A 148 -23.94 13.10 -11.76
N HIS A 149 -23.61 13.54 -10.54
CA HIS A 149 -23.41 12.64 -9.39
C HIS A 149 -24.62 11.73 -9.13
N PRO A 150 -25.88 12.23 -9.09
CA PRO A 150 -27.04 11.35 -8.86
C PRO A 150 -27.18 10.24 -9.91
N GLN A 151 -26.93 10.57 -11.17
CA GLN A 151 -26.92 9.61 -12.28
C GLN A 151 -25.78 8.59 -12.13
N ILE A 152 -24.59 9.03 -11.73
CA ILE A 152 -23.42 8.15 -11.55
C ILE A 152 -23.67 7.17 -10.41
N GLU A 153 -24.14 7.65 -9.27
CA GLU A 153 -24.45 6.83 -8.11
C GLU A 153 -25.57 5.82 -8.44
N ALA A 154 -26.65 6.29 -9.07
CA ALA A 154 -27.76 5.42 -9.49
C ALA A 154 -27.27 4.35 -10.49
N ALA A 155 -26.47 4.72 -11.49
CA ALA A 155 -25.91 3.77 -12.46
C ALA A 155 -25.00 2.73 -11.79
N GLN A 156 -24.18 3.14 -10.83
CA GLN A 156 -23.32 2.24 -10.07
C GLN A 156 -24.13 1.21 -9.29
N ILE A 157 -25.12 1.67 -8.53
CA ILE A 157 -25.97 0.79 -7.73
C ILE A 157 -26.79 -0.12 -8.65
N TYR A 158 -27.33 0.39 -9.76
CA TYR A 158 -28.03 -0.40 -10.77
C TYR A 158 -27.19 -1.57 -11.30
N ILE A 159 -25.91 -1.32 -11.61
CA ILE A 159 -24.96 -2.36 -12.07
C ILE A 159 -24.75 -3.41 -10.98
N PHE A 160 -24.55 -2.99 -9.73
CA PHE A 160 -24.35 -3.91 -8.61
C PHE A 160 -25.58 -4.77 -8.33
N VAL A 161 -26.77 -4.18 -8.32
CA VAL A 161 -28.04 -4.92 -8.18
C VAL A 161 -28.15 -5.98 -9.28
N ASN A 162 -27.89 -5.63 -10.55
CA ASN A 162 -27.93 -6.59 -11.66
C ASN A 162 -26.92 -7.73 -11.52
N ASN A 163 -25.72 -7.44 -11.01
CA ASN A 163 -24.73 -8.48 -10.73
C ASN A 163 -25.25 -9.45 -9.65
N TYR A 164 -25.82 -8.93 -8.56
CA TYR A 164 -26.38 -9.77 -7.50
C TYR A 164 -27.64 -10.52 -7.93
N ILE A 165 -28.46 -9.96 -8.83
CA ILE A 165 -29.57 -10.69 -9.46
C ILE A 165 -29.02 -11.88 -10.27
N SER A 166 -27.96 -11.67 -11.03
CA SER A 166 -27.30 -12.75 -11.77
C SER A 166 -26.76 -13.84 -10.82
N GLU A 167 -26.15 -13.45 -9.70
CA GLU A 167 -25.70 -14.38 -8.64
C GLU A 167 -26.88 -15.14 -8.01
N TYR A 168 -27.98 -14.46 -7.69
CA TYR A 168 -29.20 -15.05 -7.15
C TYR A 168 -29.79 -16.11 -8.09
N LEU A 169 -29.83 -15.81 -9.39
CA LEU A 169 -30.35 -16.72 -10.42
C LEU A 169 -29.44 -17.92 -10.68
N ALA A 170 -28.12 -17.73 -10.57
CA ALA A 170 -27.13 -18.78 -10.77
C ALA A 170 -26.89 -19.65 -9.52
N ALA A 171 -27.33 -19.21 -8.34
CA ALA A 171 -27.09 -19.90 -7.07
C ALA A 171 -27.73 -21.30 -7.06
N ASP A 172 -26.90 -22.31 -6.74
CA ASP A 172 -27.29 -23.72 -6.68
C ASP A 172 -27.87 -24.14 -5.32
N ASN A 173 -27.79 -23.25 -4.32
CA ASN A 173 -28.25 -23.53 -2.97
C ASN A 173 -28.90 -22.30 -2.32
N ILE A 174 -29.74 -22.59 -1.32
CA ILE A 174 -30.55 -21.59 -0.63
C ILE A 174 -29.70 -20.56 0.13
N PHE A 175 -28.51 -20.93 0.61
CA PHE A 175 -27.67 -20.01 1.35
C PHE A 175 -27.16 -18.88 0.46
N TYR A 176 -26.57 -19.20 -0.70
CA TYR A 176 -26.10 -18.16 -1.63
C TYR A 176 -27.25 -17.37 -2.24
N LYS A 177 -28.39 -18.04 -2.49
CA LYS A 177 -29.60 -17.37 -2.96
C LYS A 177 -30.10 -16.32 -1.96
N ASN A 178 -30.18 -16.67 -0.67
CA ASN A 178 -30.60 -15.74 0.36
C ASN A 178 -29.59 -14.62 0.57
N LYS A 179 -28.28 -14.93 0.51
CA LYS A 179 -27.24 -13.90 0.60
C LYS A 179 -27.37 -12.87 -0.52
N ALA A 180 -27.44 -13.33 -1.77
CA ALA A 180 -27.59 -12.44 -2.92
C ALA A 180 -28.89 -11.62 -2.82
N LEU A 181 -29.98 -12.21 -2.34
CA LEU A 181 -31.23 -11.48 -2.11
C LEU A 181 -31.07 -10.37 -1.07
N THR A 182 -30.40 -10.64 0.05
CA THR A 182 -30.11 -9.61 1.06
C THR A 182 -29.25 -8.48 0.47
N ASP A 183 -28.22 -8.81 -0.32
CA ASP A 183 -27.36 -7.82 -0.97
C ASP A 183 -28.17 -6.96 -1.98
N ILE A 184 -29.08 -7.58 -2.76
CA ILE A 184 -30.01 -6.87 -3.64
C ILE A 184 -30.89 -5.89 -2.85
N CYS A 185 -31.52 -6.36 -1.77
CA CYS A 185 -32.49 -5.54 -1.03
C CYS A 185 -31.83 -4.37 -0.30
N GLY A 186 -30.60 -4.55 0.21
CA GLY A 186 -29.81 -3.47 0.79
C GLY A 186 -29.49 -2.38 -0.24
N LEU A 187 -29.09 -2.78 -1.45
CA LEU A 187 -28.81 -1.82 -2.52
C LEU A 187 -30.06 -1.16 -3.10
N LEU A 188 -31.21 -1.85 -3.14
CA LEU A 188 -32.47 -1.24 -3.60
C LEU A 188 -32.96 -0.14 -2.67
N ASP A 189 -32.78 -0.30 -1.36
CA ASP A 189 -33.07 0.74 -0.35
C ASP A 189 -32.26 2.01 -0.65
N GLU A 190 -30.95 1.87 -0.83
CA GLU A 190 -30.06 2.97 -1.21
C GLU A 190 -30.37 3.54 -2.61
N PHE A 191 -30.73 2.68 -3.55
CA PHE A 191 -31.03 3.05 -4.94
C PHE A 191 -32.26 3.93 -5.05
N TYR A 192 -33.32 3.65 -4.27
CA TYR A 192 -34.57 4.41 -4.34
C TYR A 192 -34.60 5.61 -3.40
N ASP A 193 -33.63 5.74 -2.49
CA ASP A 193 -33.44 6.94 -1.67
C ASP A 193 -32.83 8.08 -2.50
N LEU A 194 -33.72 8.87 -3.11
CA LEU A 194 -33.36 10.02 -3.94
C LEU A 194 -32.50 11.03 -3.16
N ASP A 195 -32.77 11.24 -1.88
CA ASP A 195 -31.96 12.17 -1.08
C ASP A 195 -30.53 11.65 -1.01
N ASN A 196 -30.34 10.37 -0.69
CA ASN A 196 -29.01 9.76 -0.59
C ASN A 196 -28.22 9.86 -1.90
N LEU A 197 -28.85 9.61 -3.06
CA LEU A 197 -28.20 9.74 -4.37
C LEU A 197 -27.67 11.15 -4.65
N HIS A 198 -28.27 12.18 -4.05
CA HIS A 198 -27.85 13.57 -4.21
C HIS A 198 -26.73 14.00 -3.27
N TYR A 199 -26.18 13.11 -2.44
CA TYR A 199 -25.05 13.46 -1.58
C TYR A 199 -23.76 12.74 -1.97
N ILE A 200 -22.67 13.52 -2.00
CA ILE A 200 -21.30 12.99 -2.07
C ILE A 200 -20.46 13.62 -0.97
N TYR A 201 -19.89 12.79 -0.09
CA TYR A 201 -19.09 13.24 1.07
C TYR A 201 -19.78 14.34 1.91
N GLY A 202 -21.11 14.25 2.08
CA GLY A 202 -21.92 15.22 2.82
C GLY A 202 -22.18 16.53 2.08
N LYS A 203 -21.84 16.63 0.80
CA LYS A 203 -22.17 17.77 -0.07
C LYS A 203 -23.35 17.40 -0.96
N LEU A 204 -24.31 18.32 -1.04
CA LEU A 204 -25.42 18.23 -1.96
C LEU A 204 -24.91 18.42 -3.39
N ALA A 205 -25.28 17.49 -4.28
CA ALA A 205 -24.92 17.42 -5.68
C ALA A 205 -26.22 17.30 -6.49
N VAL A 206 -26.77 18.44 -6.91
CA VAL A 206 -28.06 18.53 -7.60
C VAL A 206 -27.87 19.25 -8.92
N GLY A 207 -28.24 18.57 -10.01
CA GLY A 207 -28.36 19.17 -11.33
C GLY A 207 -29.81 19.52 -11.65
N ASP A 208 -30.04 20.46 -12.58
CA ASP A 208 -31.40 20.94 -12.91
C ASP A 208 -32.36 19.83 -13.39
N THR A 209 -31.83 18.70 -13.88
CA THR A 209 -32.61 17.57 -14.39
C THR A 209 -32.25 16.24 -13.71
N SER A 210 -31.59 16.26 -12.54
CA SER A 210 -31.11 15.03 -11.90
C SER A 210 -32.24 14.10 -11.51
N ASP A 211 -33.30 14.60 -10.87
CA ASP A 211 -34.48 13.83 -10.47
C ASP A 211 -35.16 13.14 -11.67
N GLU A 212 -35.34 13.89 -12.76
CA GLU A 212 -35.96 13.36 -13.99
C GLU A 212 -35.12 12.24 -14.61
N LYS A 213 -33.79 12.40 -14.62
CA LYS A 213 -32.86 11.39 -15.12
C LYS A 213 -32.90 10.16 -14.21
N VAL A 214 -32.78 10.32 -12.89
CA VAL A 214 -32.84 9.21 -11.91
C VAL A 214 -34.15 8.43 -12.02
N GLU A 215 -35.28 9.09 -12.23
CA GLU A 215 -36.57 8.40 -12.44
C GLU A 215 -36.58 7.51 -13.70
N GLN A 216 -35.77 7.79 -14.72
CA GLN A 216 -35.64 6.91 -15.90
C GLN A 216 -35.01 5.57 -15.52
N ILE A 217 -33.89 5.58 -14.79
CA ILE A 217 -33.22 4.35 -14.39
C ILE A 217 -34.04 3.57 -13.33
N TYR A 218 -34.84 4.27 -12.51
CA TYR A 218 -35.82 3.61 -11.61
C TYR A 218 -36.81 2.75 -12.38
N LYS A 219 -37.38 3.24 -13.49
CA LYS A 219 -38.31 2.46 -14.33
C LYS A 219 -37.65 1.22 -14.92
N ASN A 220 -36.37 1.30 -15.24
CA ASN A 220 -35.60 0.17 -15.75
C ASN A 220 -35.33 -0.87 -14.66
N MET A 221 -35.00 -0.44 -13.44
CA MET A 221 -34.91 -1.35 -12.29
C MET A 221 -36.26 -2.00 -11.98
N ASP A 222 -37.35 -1.22 -11.96
CA ASP A 222 -38.71 -1.73 -11.76
C ASP A 222 -39.05 -2.85 -12.76
N ALA A 223 -38.70 -2.67 -14.04
CA ALA A 223 -38.92 -3.68 -15.07
C ALA A 223 -38.10 -4.97 -14.82
N ILE A 224 -36.86 -4.84 -14.36
CA ILE A 224 -36.00 -5.96 -13.95
C ILE A 224 -36.62 -6.71 -12.78
N LEU A 225 -37.06 -5.99 -11.74
CA LEU A 225 -37.68 -6.62 -10.56
C LEU A 225 -38.94 -7.38 -10.94
N LYS A 226 -39.83 -6.79 -11.75
CA LYS A 226 -41.03 -7.46 -12.28
C LYS A 226 -40.68 -8.72 -13.07
N THR A 227 -39.60 -8.67 -13.85
CA THR A 227 -39.17 -9.77 -14.73
C THR A 227 -38.59 -10.96 -13.95
N TYR A 228 -37.70 -10.69 -12.99
CA TYR A 228 -36.94 -11.75 -12.31
C TYR A 228 -37.49 -12.15 -10.95
N PHE A 229 -38.20 -11.25 -10.26
CA PHE A 229 -38.81 -11.49 -8.95
C PHE A 229 -40.34 -11.53 -8.98
N TYR A 230 -40.96 -11.34 -10.13
CA TYR A 230 -42.41 -11.45 -10.34
C TYR A 230 -43.24 -10.44 -9.55
N VAL A 231 -42.63 -9.37 -9.03
CA VAL A 231 -43.33 -8.32 -8.30
C VAL A 231 -44.36 -7.62 -9.18
N SER A 232 -45.51 -7.25 -8.62
CA SER A 232 -46.56 -6.51 -9.33
C SER A 232 -46.24 -5.02 -9.45
N ASP A 233 -47.02 -4.29 -10.25
CA ASP A 233 -46.92 -2.82 -10.31
C ASP A 233 -47.10 -2.18 -8.93
N GLU A 234 -48.04 -2.69 -8.12
CA GLU A 234 -48.29 -2.21 -6.76
C GLU A 234 -47.11 -2.51 -5.83
N GLN A 235 -46.56 -3.73 -5.90
CA GLN A 235 -45.41 -4.13 -5.09
C GLN A 235 -44.16 -3.31 -5.42
N VAL A 236 -43.94 -2.98 -6.69
CA VAL A 236 -42.83 -2.11 -7.09
C VAL A 236 -42.98 -0.70 -6.51
N GLN A 237 -44.18 -0.13 -6.52
CA GLN A 237 -44.40 1.17 -5.88
C GLN A 237 -44.15 1.11 -4.36
N ALA A 238 -44.50 0.00 -3.71
CA ALA A 238 -44.19 -0.20 -2.31
C ALA A 238 -42.66 -0.29 -2.07
N ILE A 239 -41.94 -1.05 -2.90
CA ILE A 239 -40.47 -1.21 -2.84
C ILE A 239 -39.76 0.13 -2.86
N ARG A 240 -40.16 1.06 -3.73
CA ARG A 240 -39.55 2.39 -3.87
C ARG A 240 -39.54 3.24 -2.58
N THR A 241 -40.35 2.88 -1.59
CA THR A 241 -40.49 3.63 -0.32
C THR A 241 -40.19 2.79 0.92
N ALA A 242 -39.79 1.53 0.71
CA ALA A 242 -39.63 0.54 1.75
C ALA A 242 -38.16 0.43 2.18
N ASP A 243 -37.93 0.08 3.45
CA ASP A 243 -36.58 -0.27 3.89
C ASP A 243 -36.16 -1.65 3.36
N SER A 244 -34.86 -1.94 3.38
CA SER A 244 -34.30 -3.22 2.91
C SER A 244 -34.97 -4.49 3.46
N THR A 245 -35.47 -4.46 4.71
CA THR A 245 -36.17 -5.62 5.30
C THR A 245 -37.56 -5.79 4.70
N GLN A 246 -38.29 -4.68 4.53
CA GLN A 246 -39.60 -4.67 3.89
C GLN A 246 -39.50 -5.07 2.41
N ILE A 247 -38.49 -4.57 1.67
CA ILE A 247 -38.22 -4.96 0.28
C ILE A 247 -38.02 -6.48 0.19
N GLN A 248 -37.21 -7.06 1.09
CA GLN A 248 -36.97 -8.50 1.10
C GLN A 248 -38.26 -9.30 1.28
N LEU A 249 -39.14 -8.89 2.22
CA LEU A 249 -40.43 -9.56 2.44
C LEU A 249 -41.32 -9.51 1.19
N ILE A 250 -41.39 -8.36 0.51
CA ILE A 250 -42.19 -8.19 -0.71
C ILE A 250 -41.69 -9.15 -1.81
N ILE A 251 -40.37 -9.22 -2.01
CA ILE A 251 -39.76 -10.08 -3.03
C ILE A 251 -39.96 -11.56 -2.69
N GLU A 252 -39.73 -11.98 -1.44
CA GLU A 252 -39.91 -13.37 -1.01
C GLU A 252 -41.37 -13.83 -1.18
N GLU A 253 -42.34 -13.00 -0.80
CA GLU A 253 -43.76 -13.28 -0.99
C GLU A 253 -44.11 -13.40 -2.47
N SER A 254 -43.64 -12.48 -3.30
CA SER A 254 -43.90 -12.49 -4.74
C SER A 254 -43.35 -13.74 -5.43
N VAL A 255 -42.09 -14.09 -5.14
CA VAL A 255 -41.46 -15.30 -5.66
C VAL A 255 -42.20 -16.56 -5.20
N LYS A 256 -42.63 -16.62 -3.94
CA LYS A 256 -43.39 -17.76 -3.41
C LYS A 256 -44.73 -17.93 -4.12
N ASN A 257 -45.51 -16.85 -4.27
CA ASN A 257 -46.82 -16.86 -4.91
C ASN A 257 -46.78 -17.29 -6.38
N LYS A 258 -45.62 -17.18 -7.05
CA LYS A 258 -45.44 -17.64 -8.43
C LYS A 258 -45.43 -19.18 -8.57
N TYR A 259 -45.04 -19.90 -7.52
CA TYR A 259 -44.86 -21.35 -7.53
C TYR A 259 -45.94 -22.13 -6.74
N GLU A 260 -46.91 -21.43 -6.17
CA GLU A 260 -48.15 -22.00 -5.59
C GLU A 260 -49.29 -21.99 -6.60
#